data_AF-A0A0M2WFS5-F1
#
_entry.id   AF-A0A0M2WFS5-F1
#
_cell.length_a   1.000
_cell.length_b   1.000
_cell.length_c   1.000
_cell.angle_alpha   90.00
_cell.angle_beta   90.00
_cell.angle_gamma   90.00
#
_symmetry.space_group_name_H-M   'P 1'
#
loop_
_entity.id
_entity.type
_entity.pdbx_description
1 polymer ?
#
loop_
_entity_poly.entity_id
_entity_poly.type
_entity_poly.pdbx_seq_one_letter_code
_entity_poly.pdbx_strand_id
1 'polypeptide(L)' 'RARDRAADALRAAARQRLLPRLGLRPDAVAGAVVAAAAQRSGQDPQWVAHILYGRPPETDPELVALAGALDDIERQVAQS' A
#
# COMPACT_ATOMS: atom_id res chain seq x y z
N ARG A 1 15.86 10.48 -5.60
CA ARG A 1 15.24 11.77 -5.19
C ARG A 1 13.86 12.03 -5.79
N ALA A 2 13.70 12.14 -7.12
CA ALA A 2 12.36 12.34 -7.71
C ALA A 2 11.48 11.08 -7.54
N ARG A 3 12.07 9.90 -7.79
CA ARG A 3 11.44 8.58 -7.61
C ARG A 3 11.00 8.32 -6.18
N ASP A 4 11.88 8.57 -5.21
CA ASP A 4 11.60 8.35 -3.79
C ASP A 4 10.35 9.15 -3.36
N ARG A 5 10.28 10.43 -3.77
CA ARG A 5 9.08 11.25 -3.51
C ARG A 5 7.84 10.74 -4.22
N ALA A 6 7.98 10.24 -5.45
CA ALA A 6 6.86 9.64 -6.17
C ALA A 6 6.36 8.37 -5.46
N ALA A 7 7.26 7.49 -5.05
CA ALA A 7 6.93 6.29 -4.28
C ALA A 7 6.24 6.62 -2.95
N ASP A 8 6.75 7.61 -2.22
CA ASP A 8 6.14 8.07 -0.97
C ASP A 8 4.74 8.66 -1.20
N ALA A 9 4.57 9.46 -2.26
CA ALA A 9 3.27 10.03 -2.62
C ALA A 9 2.26 8.95 -3.00
N LEU A 10 2.66 7.96 -3.80
CA LEU A 10 1.82 6.82 -4.18
C LEU A 10 1.39 6.03 -2.94
N ARG A 11 2.33 5.68 -2.06
CA ARG A 11 2.03 4.96 -0.81
C ARG A 11 1.13 5.77 0.12
N ALA A 12 1.37 7.07 0.24
CA ALA A 12 0.53 7.95 1.06
C ALA A 12 -0.91 8.00 0.52
N ALA A 13 -1.07 8.21 -0.78
CA ALA A 13 -2.38 8.24 -1.43
C ALA A 13 -3.11 6.91 -1.30
N ALA A 14 -2.40 5.78 -1.47
CA ALA A 14 -2.98 4.46 -1.31
C ALA A 14 -3.46 4.20 0.12
N ARG A 15 -2.65 4.55 1.13
CA ARG A 15 -3.07 4.45 2.54
C ARG A 15 -4.32 5.29 2.82
N GLN A 16 -4.39 6.51 2.32
CA GLN A 16 -5.56 7.37 2.49
C GLN A 16 -6.86 6.76 1.92
N ARG A 17 -6.76 6.00 0.82
CA ARG A 17 -7.90 5.29 0.23
C ARG A 17 -8.23 3.98 0.95
N LEU A 18 -7.22 3.27 1.43
CA LEU A 18 -7.39 2.01 2.15
C LEU A 18 -7.99 2.19 3.54
N LEU A 19 -7.52 3.16 4.31
CA LEU A 19 -7.94 3.40 5.71
C LEU A 19 -9.47 3.39 5.92
N PRO A 20 -10.28 4.19 5.20
CA PRO A 20 -11.74 4.18 5.37
C PRO A 20 -12.36 2.84 4.95
N ARG A 21 -11.83 2.16 3.93
CA ARG A 21 -12.32 0.84 3.49
C ARG A 21 -12.02 -0.26 4.51
N LEU A 22 -10.93 -0.11 5.25
CA LEU A 22 -10.52 -1.01 6.33
C LEU A 22 -11.17 -0.66 7.68
N GLY A 23 -11.94 0.44 7.77
CA GLY A 23 -12.50 0.93 9.03
C GLY A 23 -11.44 1.45 10.01
N LEU A 24 -10.27 1.86 9.50
CA LEU A 24 -9.14 2.33 10.29
C LEU A 24 -9.07 3.87 10.31
N ARG A 25 -8.58 4.39 11.43
CA ARG A 25 -8.35 5.83 11.60
C ARG A 25 -7.07 6.28 10.88
N PRO A 26 -6.93 7.57 10.51
CA PRO A 26 -5.72 8.11 9.88
C PRO A 26 -4.42 7.94 10.69
N ASP A 27 -4.54 7.79 12.01
CA ASP A 27 -3.45 7.55 12.95
C ASP A 27 -3.16 6.06 13.20
N ALA A 28 -3.79 5.16 12.45
CA ALA A 28 -3.59 3.72 12.59
C ALA A 28 -2.11 3.34 12.38
N VAL A 29 -1.59 2.53 13.30
CA VAL A 29 -0.21 2.02 13.21
C VAL A 29 -0.03 1.15 11.97
N ALA A 30 1.16 1.19 11.37
CA ALA A 30 1.45 0.49 10.11
C ALA A 30 1.06 -1.00 10.14
N GLY A 31 1.35 -1.68 11.25
CA GLY A 31 1.00 -3.11 11.42
C GLY A 31 -0.50 -3.39 11.35
N ALA A 32 -1.35 -2.49 11.87
CA ALA A 32 -2.81 -2.64 11.82
C ALA A 32 -3.32 -2.47 10.38
N VAL A 33 -2.76 -1.51 9.64
CA VAL A 33 -3.08 -1.31 8.22
C VAL A 33 -2.68 -2.52 7.39
N VAL A 34 -1.46 -3.05 7.59
CA VAL A 34 -0.98 -4.25 6.90
C VAL A 34 -1.87 -5.45 7.18
N ALA A 35 -2.17 -5.73 8.46
CA ALA A 35 -2.97 -6.88 8.84
C ALA A 35 -4.39 -6.81 8.26
N ALA A 36 -5.04 -5.65 8.35
CA ALA A 36 -6.38 -5.45 7.81
C ALA A 36 -6.41 -5.53 6.26
N ALA A 37 -5.44 -4.91 5.60
CA ALA A 37 -5.31 -4.96 4.14
C ALA A 37 -5.05 -6.39 3.65
N ALA A 38 -4.13 -7.12 4.28
CA ALA A 38 -3.83 -8.52 3.94
C ALA A 38 -5.05 -9.42 4.14
N GLN A 39 -5.78 -9.27 5.25
CA GLN A 39 -6.99 -10.03 5.52
C GLN A 39 -8.08 -9.78 4.47
N ARG A 40 -8.33 -8.52 4.10
CA ARG A 40 -9.36 -8.15 3.10
C ARG A 40 -8.97 -8.52 1.68
N SER A 41 -7.69 -8.42 1.34
CA SER A 41 -7.20 -8.72 -0.02
C SER A 41 -6.88 -10.20 -0.24
N GLY A 42 -6.80 -11.00 0.83
CA GLY A 42 -6.32 -12.38 0.78
C GLY A 42 -4.82 -12.50 0.46
N GLN A 43 -4.08 -11.40 0.56
CA GLN A 43 -2.65 -11.34 0.24
C GLN A 43 -1.78 -11.64 1.46
N ASP A 44 -0.51 -11.94 1.21
CA ASP A 44 0.47 -12.15 2.26
C ASP A 44 0.78 -10.84 3.03
N PRO A 45 0.72 -10.82 4.38
CA PRO A 45 1.01 -9.62 5.18
C PRO A 45 2.42 -9.05 4.98
N GLN A 46 3.45 -9.88 4.77
CA GLN A 46 4.81 -9.42 4.49
C GLN A 46 4.89 -8.74 3.13
N TRP A 47 4.20 -9.28 2.13
CA TRP A 47 4.12 -8.64 0.82
C TRP A 47 3.42 -7.28 0.90
N VAL A 48 2.27 -7.20 1.57
CA VAL A 48 1.54 -5.94 1.79
C VAL A 48 2.40 -4.93 2.56
N ALA A 49 3.14 -5.38 3.59
CA ALA A 49 4.06 -4.52 4.34
C ALA A 49 5.16 -3.95 3.43
N HIS A 50 5.76 -4.78 2.57
CA HIS A 50 6.78 -4.35 1.63
C HIS A 50 6.26 -3.31 0.64
N ILE A 51 5.06 -3.50 0.10
CA ILE A 51 4.45 -2.56 -0.85
C ILE A 51 4.11 -1.22 -0.17
N LEU A 52 3.47 -1.25 1.00
CA LEU A 52 2.99 -0.04 1.68
C LEU A 52 4.07 0.74 2.48
N TYR A 53 5.09 0.03 2.99
CA TYR A 53 6.08 0.59 3.92
C TYR A 53 7.52 0.18 3.62
N GLY A 54 7.77 -0.56 2.54
CA GLY A 54 9.11 -1.01 2.17
C GLY A 54 9.99 0.09 1.60
N ARG A 55 11.20 -0.32 1.20
CA ARG A 55 12.20 0.57 0.60
C ARG A 55 11.65 1.26 -0.67
N PRO A 56 12.03 2.51 -0.97
CA PRO A 56 11.73 3.11 -2.26
C PRO A 56 12.34 2.31 -3.43
N PRO A 57 11.67 2.29 -4.60
CA PRO A 57 12.18 1.68 -5.81
C PRO A 57 13.44 2.40 -6.30
N GLU A 58 14.41 1.65 -6.79
CA GLU A 58 15.70 2.16 -7.28
C GLU A 58 15.62 2.50 -8.77
N THR A 59 14.66 1.90 -9.49
CA THR A 59 14.47 2.06 -10.95
C THR A 59 13.06 2.52 -11.32
N ASP A 60 12.88 3.10 -12.51
CA ASP A 60 11.55 3.49 -13.02
C ASP A 60 10.61 2.28 -13.21
N PRO A 61 11.06 1.12 -13.75
CA PRO A 61 10.22 -0.06 -13.82
C PRO A 61 9.73 -0.55 -12.46
N GLU A 62 10.57 -0.50 -11.42
CA GLU A 62 10.16 -0.82 -10.05
C GLU A 62 9.13 0.18 -9.50
N LEU A 63 9.25 1.46 -9.85
CA LEU A 63 8.25 2.46 -9.47
C LEU A 63 6.88 2.17 -10.12
N VAL A 64 6.87 1.77 -11.39
CA VAL A 64 5.65 1.35 -12.09
C VAL A 64 5.07 0.08 -11.49
N ALA A 65 5.92 -0.91 -11.18
CA ALA A 65 5.49 -2.14 -10.51
C ALA A 65 4.90 -1.86 -9.13
N LEU A 66 5.49 -0.92 -8.37
CA LEU A 66 4.97 -0.46 -7.09
C LEU A 66 3.58 0.17 -7.23
N ALA A 67 3.38 1.04 -8.23
CA ALA A 67 2.09 1.66 -8.49
C ALA A 67 1.02 0.61 -8.80
N GLY A 68 1.33 -0.35 -9.68
CA GLY A 68 0.41 -1.44 -10.00
C GLY A 68 0.05 -2.30 -8.79
N ALA A 69 1.04 -2.67 -7.97
CA ALA A 69 0.79 -3.45 -6.75
C ALA A 69 -0.09 -2.70 -5.73
N LEU A 70 0.09 -1.38 -5.60
CA LEU A 70 -0.77 -0.55 -4.73
C LEU A 70 -2.21 -0.53 -5.24
N ASP A 71 -2.41 -0.31 -6.55
CA ASP A 71 -3.73 -0.31 -7.17
C ASP A 71 -4.43 -1.67 -7.05
N ASP A 72 -3.68 -2.78 -7.15
CA ASP A 72 -4.21 -4.14 -6.99
C ASP A 72 -4.69 -4.39 -5.56
N ILE A 73 -3.91 -4.00 -4.54
CA ILE A 73 -4.33 -4.08 -3.14
C ILE A 73 -5.61 -3.28 -2.92
N GLU A 74 -5.65 -2.04 -3.41
CA GLU A 74 -6.82 -1.18 -3.28
C GLU A 74 -8.07 -1.77 -3.92
N ARG A 75 -7.92 -2.37 -5.10
CA ARG A 75 -8.98 -3.04 -5.84
C ARG A 75 -9.49 -4.26 -5.09
N GLN A 76 -8.59 -5.13 -4.62
CA GLN A 76 -8.96 -6.34 -3.88
C GLN A 76 -9.68 -6.00 -2.58
N VAL A 77 -9.18 -5.01 -1.83
CA VAL A 77 -9.86 -4.52 -0.60
C VAL A 77 -11.24 -3.93 -0.90
N ALA A 78 -11.43 -3.30 -2.06
CA ALA A 78 -12.73 -2.75 -2.46
C ALA A 78 -13.73 -3.82 -2.95
N GLN A 79 -13.25 -4.98 -3.39
CA GLN A 79 -14.06 -6.08 -3.92
C GLN A 79 -14.39 -7.15 -2.87
N SER A 80 -13.77 -7.07 -1.68
CA SER A 80 -13.94 -8.01 -0.57
C SER A 80 -15.01 -7.60 0.45
#